data_AF-A0A7G2TMZ0-F1
#
_entry.id   AF-A0A7G2TMZ0-F1
#
_cell.length_a   1.000
_cell.length_b   1.000
_cell.length_c   1.000
_cell.angle_alpha   90.00
_cell.angle_beta   90.00
_cell.angle_gamma   90.00
#
_symmetry.space_group_name_H-M   'P 1'
#
loop_
_entity.id
_entity.type
_entity.pdbx_description
1 polymer ?
#
loop_
_entity_poly.entity_id
_entity_poly.type
_entity_poly.pdbx_seq_one_letter_code
_entity_poly.pdbx_strand_id
1 'polypeptide(L)' 'MPELALTPVTATLLFVVACLAGYRYRSVWKAEGPRWQLWVFGLVAAVALLVLGFLPMRG' A
#
# COMPACT_ATOMS: atom_id res chain seq x y z
N MET A 1 26.24 5.54 -0.27
CA MET A 1 24.83 5.50 -0.71
C MET A 1 24.04 4.81 0.40
N PRO A 2 22.95 5.39 0.95
CA PRO A 2 22.10 4.63 1.86
C PRO A 2 21.50 3.45 1.08
N GLU A 3 21.83 2.22 1.51
CA GLU A 3 21.19 0.98 1.03
C GLU A 3 19.73 1.01 1.48
N LEU A 4 18.84 1.49 0.61
CA LEU A 4 17.40 1.57 0.87
C LEU A 4 16.83 0.15 0.86
N ALA A 5 16.77 -0.47 2.04
CA ALA A 5 16.31 -1.84 2.21
C ALA A 5 15.20 -1.93 3.28
N LEU A 6 14.21 -2.78 3.04
CA LEU A 6 13.08 -2.99 3.94
C LEU A 6 13.46 -3.97 5.06
N THR A 7 13.22 -3.58 6.30
CA THR A 7 13.24 -4.53 7.42
C THR A 7 11.96 -5.40 7.40
N PRO A 8 11.97 -6.59 8.02
CA PRO A 8 10.78 -7.44 8.12
C PRO A 8 9.58 -6.69 8.70
N VAL A 9 9.79 -5.91 9.76
CA VAL A 9 8.75 -5.12 10.43
C VAL A 9 8.14 -4.08 9.46
N THR A 10 8.98 -3.31 8.77
CA THR A 10 8.50 -2.30 7.81
C THR A 10 7.77 -2.93 6.63
N ALA A 11 8.24 -4.08 6.13
CA ALA A 11 7.57 -4.80 5.04
C ALA A 11 6.18 -5.31 5.47
N THR A 12 6.07 -5.88 6.67
CA THR A 12 4.77 -6.32 7.21
C THR A 12 3.81 -5.15 7.37
N LEU A 13 4.28 -4.01 7.88
CA LEU A 13 3.44 -2.81 8.02
C LEU A 13 2.95 -2.28 6.66
N LEU A 14 3.83 -2.20 5.66
CA LEU A 14 3.44 -1.81 4.30
C LEU A 14 2.40 -2.77 3.71
N PHE A 15 2.55 -4.07 3.94
CA PHE A 15 1.61 -5.07 3.44
C PHE A 15 0.23 -4.91 4.09
N VAL A 16 0.18 -4.74 5.41
CA VAL A 16 -1.07 -4.48 6.14
C VAL A 16 -1.75 -3.19 5.64
N VAL A 17 -0.97 -2.12 5.43
CA VAL A 17 -1.50 -0.86 4.87
C VAL A 17 -2.06 -1.08 3.46
N ALA A 18 -1.37 -1.83 2.61
CA ALA A 18 -1.84 -2.14 1.25
C ALA A 18 -3.16 -2.91 1.28
N CYS A 19 -3.29 -3.92 2.16
CA CYS A 19 -4.53 -4.67 2.35
C CYS A 19 -5.67 -3.79 2.86
N LEU A 20 -5.42 -2.93 3.85
CA LEU A 20 -6.42 -2.02 4.39
C LEU A 20 -6.88 -1.00 3.33
N ALA A 21 -5.94 -0.42 2.60
CA ALA A 21 -6.23 0.51 1.50
C ALA A 21 -7.08 -0.17 0.40
N GLY A 22 -6.74 -1.41 0.02
CA GLY A 22 -7.54 -2.20 -0.93
C GLY A 22 -8.96 -2.50 -0.42
N TYR A 23 -9.11 -2.83 0.87
CA TYR A 23 -10.43 -3.03 1.48
C TYR A 23 -11.26 -1.74 1.44
N ARG A 24 -10.66 -0.60 1.82
CA ARG A 24 -11.33 0.71 1.79
C ARG A 24 -11.68 1.13 0.38
N TYR A 25 -10.80 0.92 -0.60
CA TYR A 25 -11.09 1.14 -2.01
C TYR A 25 -12.35 0.39 -2.46
N ARG A 26 -12.41 -0.91 -2.16
CA ARG A 26 -13.58 -1.75 -2.49
C ARG A 26 -14.84 -1.31 -1.75
N SER A 27 -14.71 -0.88 -0.50
CA SER A 27 -15.84 -0.35 0.29
C SER A 27 -16.40 0.93 -0.33
N VAL A 28 -15.54 1.89 -0.69
CA VAL A 28 -15.94 3.15 -1.33
C VAL A 28 -16.54 2.90 -2.71
N TRP A 29 -15.98 1.96 -3.48
CA TRP A 29 -16.47 1.61 -4.81
C TRP A 29 -17.88 1.03 -4.75
N LYS A 30 -18.13 0.11 -3.81
CA LYS A 30 -19.45 -0.48 -3.60
C LYS A 30 -20.48 0.51 -3.03
N ALA A 31 -20.03 1.49 -2.25
CA ALA A 31 -20.89 2.52 -1.70
C ALA A 31 -21.18 3.67 -2.69
N GLU A 32 -20.72 3.58 -3.94
CA GLU A 32 -20.75 4.67 -4.94
C GLU A 32 -20.25 6.00 -4.36
N GLY A 33 -19.26 5.89 -3.46
CA GLY A 33 -18.72 7.02 -2.73
C GLY A 33 -17.93 7.98 -3.64
N PRO A 34 -17.45 9.10 -3.07
CA PRO A 34 -16.72 10.10 -3.83
C PRO A 34 -15.53 9.49 -4.60
N ARG A 35 -15.48 9.72 -5.92
CA ARG A 35 -14.46 9.12 -6.82
C ARG A 35 -13.03 9.47 -6.42
N TRP A 36 -12.81 10.59 -5.72
CA TRP A 36 -11.49 10.98 -5.21
C TRP A 36 -10.98 10.01 -4.13
N GLN A 37 -11.86 9.44 -3.31
CA GLN A 37 -11.47 8.47 -2.28
C GLN A 37 -10.98 7.16 -2.90
N LEU A 38 -11.56 6.75 -4.03
CA LEU A 38 -11.04 5.62 -4.81
C LEU A 38 -9.60 5.88 -5.23
N TRP A 39 -9.32 7.05 -5.81
CA TRP A 39 -7.96 7.39 -6.22
C TRP A 39 -6.98 7.42 -5.04
N VAL A 40 -7.36 7.99 -3.89
CA VAL A 40 -6.49 8.02 -2.71
C VAL A 40 -6.18 6.61 -2.21
N PHE A 41 -7.19 5.78 -1.99
CA PHE A 41 -6.96 4.41 -1.48
C PHE A 41 -6.24 3.52 -2.51
N GLY A 42 -6.56 3.66 -3.79
CA GLY A 42 -5.90 2.94 -4.86
C GLY A 42 -4.44 3.33 -5.01
N LEU A 43 -4.13 4.62 -4.92
CA LEU A 43 -2.76 5.14 -5.04
C LEU A 43 -1.91 4.74 -3.83
N VAL A 44 -2.46 4.81 -2.61
CA VAL A 44 -1.78 4.32 -1.41
C VAL A 44 -1.46 2.82 -1.51
N ALA A 45 -2.43 2.01 -1.95
CA ALA A 45 -2.21 0.57 -2.14
C ALA A 45 -1.14 0.30 -3.22
N ALA A 46 -1.21 1.02 -4.36
CA ALA A 46 -0.24 0.89 -5.45
C ALA A 46 1.18 1.23 -4.98
N VAL A 47 1.37 2.36 -4.29
CA VAL A 47 2.68 2.77 -3.77
C VAL A 47 3.21 1.74 -2.78
N ALA A 48 2.39 1.26 -1.85
CA ALA A 48 2.82 0.25 -0.88
C ALA A 48 3.30 -1.05 -1.56
N LEU A 49 2.58 -1.52 -2.58
CA LEU A 49 2.96 -2.71 -3.35
C LEU A 49 4.20 -2.49 -4.22
N LEU A 50 4.36 -1.30 -4.81
CA LEU A 50 5.58 -0.95 -5.53
C LEU A 50 6.79 -0.95 -4.59
N VAL A 51 6.67 -0.35 -3.41
CA VAL A 51 7.75 -0.35 -2.42
C VAL A 51 8.12 -1.78 -2.01
N LEU A 52 7.12 -2.62 -1.71
CA LEU A 52 7.35 -4.03 -1.36
C LEU A 52 7.95 -4.86 -2.51
N GLY A 53 7.57 -4.58 -3.75
CA GLY A 53 8.01 -5.34 -4.92
C GLY A 53 9.40 -4.95 -5.42
N PHE A 54 9.81 -3.69 -5.21
CA PHE A 54 11.05 -3.15 -5.79
C PHE A 54 12.16 -2.88 -4.77
N LEU A 55 11.88 -2.76 -3.47
CA LEU A 55 12.94 -2.59 -2.47
C LEU A 55 13.44 -3.95 -1.97
N PRO A 56 14.77 -4.15 -1.86
CA PRO A 56 15.34 -5.36 -1.30
C PRO A 56 15.03 -5.51 0.19
N MET A 57 14.90 -6.75 0.64
CA MET A 57 14.70 -7.08 2.05
C MET A 57 16.04 -7.14 2.78
N ARG A 58 16.13 -6.46 3.93
CA ARG A 58 17.25 -6.53 4.86
C ARG A 58 16.96 -7.66 5.86
N GLY A 59 17.69 -8.76 5.73
CA GLY A 59 17.66 -9.92 6.63
C GLY A 59 18.51 -9.71 7.87
#